data_AF-A0A2D6BPJ4-F1
#
_entry.id   AF-A0A2D6BPJ4-F1
#
_cell.length_a   1.000
_cell.length_b   1.000
_cell.length_c   1.000
_cell.angle_alpha   90.00
_cell.angle_beta   90.00
_cell.angle_gamma   90.00
#
_symmetry.space_group_name_H-M   'P 1'
#
loop_
_entity.id
_entity.type
_entity.pdbx_description
1 polymer ?
#
loop_
_entity_poly.entity_id
_entity_poly.type
_entity_poly.pdbx_seq_one_letter_code
_entity_poly.pdbx_strand_id
1 'polypeptide(L)' 'MARSNRMSVQKRLREKKKAEAAALKREERSRKDPAESGGGGGGVAERDDLEGYGVIVPPADESPES' A
#
# COMPACT_ATOMS: atom_id res chain seq x y z
N MET A 1 -1.09 -30.39 36.03
CA MET A 1 0.19 -30.11 35.32
C MET A 1 0.05 -28.84 34.50
N ALA A 2 0.53 -27.71 35.00
CA ALA A 2 0.57 -26.48 34.22
C ALA A 2 1.64 -26.60 33.13
N ARG A 3 1.23 -26.93 31.91
CA ARG A 3 2.13 -26.96 30.74
C ARG A 3 2.67 -25.56 30.56
N SER A 4 3.98 -25.40 30.73
CA SER A 4 4.63 -24.09 30.65
C SER A 4 4.31 -23.46 29.29
N ASN A 5 3.64 -22.32 29.31
CA ASN A 5 3.20 -21.57 28.12
C ASN A 5 4.38 -20.91 27.37
N ARG A 6 5.60 -21.44 27.52
CA ARG A 6 6.79 -20.89 26.89
C ARG A 6 6.83 -21.30 25.44
N MET A 7 6.84 -20.30 24.57
CA MET A 7 6.97 -20.52 23.15
C MET A 7 8.34 -21.10 22.81
N SER A 8 8.34 -22.04 21.87
CA SER A 8 9.56 -22.63 21.33
C SER A 8 10.50 -21.53 20.84
N VAL A 9 11.81 -21.80 20.93
CA VAL A 9 12.86 -20.85 20.49
C VAL A 9 12.62 -20.44 19.04
N GLN A 10 12.27 -21.39 18.17
CA GLN A 10 11.96 -21.13 16.76
C GLN A 10 10.76 -20.19 16.58
N LYS A 11 9.68 -20.35 17.36
CA LYS A 11 8.53 -19.44 17.28
C LYS A 11 8.92 -18.02 17.70
N ARG A 12 9.69 -17.88 18.78
CA ARG A 12 10.25 -16.59 19.23
C ARG A 12 11.08 -15.91 18.14
N LEU A 13 11.95 -16.66 17.46
CA LEU A 13 12.77 -16.13 16.38
C LEU A 13 11.95 -15.69 15.17
N ARG A 14 10.91 -16.45 14.79
CA ARG A 14 9.99 -16.07 13.71
C ARG A 14 9.24 -14.78 14.03
N GLU A 15 8.77 -14.62 15.26
CA GLU A 15 8.07 -13.41 15.69
C GLU A 15 9.00 -12.19 15.73
N LYS A 16 10.23 -12.32 16.23
CA LYS A 16 11.23 -11.25 16.16
C LYS A 16 11.49 -10.79 14.72
N LYS A 17 11.75 -11.74 13.81
CA LYS A 17 11.96 -11.43 12.39
C LYS A 17 10.76 -10.74 11.74
N LYS A 18 9.54 -11.18 12.07
CA LYS A 18 8.31 -10.52 11.56
C LYS A 18 8.18 -9.08 12.08
N ALA A 19 8.47 -8.87 13.36
CA ALA A 19 8.43 -7.55 13.97
C ALA A 19 9.48 -6.60 13.35
N GLU A 20 10.71 -7.08 13.17
CA GLU A 20 11.79 -6.33 12.51
C GLU A 20 11.44 -5.97 11.05
N ALA A 21 10.89 -6.94 10.28
CA ALA A 21 10.45 -6.68 8.92
C ALA A 21 9.29 -5.68 8.85
N ALA A 22 8.36 -5.72 9.81
CA ALA A 22 7.27 -4.77 9.89
C ALA A 22 7.76 -3.35 10.24
N ALA A 23 8.74 -3.23 11.14
CA ALA A 23 9.36 -1.97 11.48
C ALA A 23 10.10 -1.36 10.29
N LEU A 24 10.88 -2.17 9.56
CA LEU A 24 11.56 -1.74 8.33
C LEU A 24 10.59 -1.27 7.26
N LYS A 25 9.47 -1.99 7.04
CA LYS A 25 8.43 -1.55 6.09
C LYS A 25 7.76 -0.24 6.52
N ARG A 26 7.58 -0.01 7.83
CA ARG A 26 7.02 1.25 8.35
C ARG A 26 8.00 2.40 8.11
N GLU A 27 9.28 2.17 8.33
CA GLU A 27 10.33 3.16 8.08
C GLU A 27 10.45 3.47 6.58
N GLU A 28 10.44 2.46 5.70
CA GLU A 28 10.45 2.65 4.25
C GLU A 28 9.24 3.45 3.77
N ARG A 29 8.04 3.17 4.28
CA ARG A 29 6.83 3.95 3.99
C ARG A 29 6.86 5.37 4.55
N SER A 30 7.63 5.63 5.60
CA SER A 30 7.79 7.00 6.12
C SER A 30 8.86 7.81 5.37
N ARG A 31 9.80 7.12 4.72
CA ARG A 31 10.82 7.75 3.85
C ARG A 31 10.32 8.02 2.44
N LYS A 32 9.37 7.22 1.95
CA LYS A 32 8.53 7.58 0.80
C LYS A 32 7.51 8.61 1.31
N ASP A 33 7.58 9.84 0.84
CA ASP A 33 6.85 10.99 1.37
C ASP A 33 5.34 10.76 1.63
N PRO A 34 4.74 11.47 2.62
CA PRO A 34 3.29 11.52 2.79
C PRO A 34 2.56 12.17 1.59
N ALA A 35 3.27 12.79 0.65
CA ALA A 35 2.72 13.31 -0.60
C ALA A 35 2.30 12.21 -1.58
N GLU A 36 2.96 11.04 -1.56
CA GLU A 36 2.51 9.84 -2.31
C GLU A 36 1.68 8.88 -1.44
N SER A 37 1.82 8.96 -0.11
CA SER A 37 1.03 8.13 0.82
C SER A 37 -0.35 8.72 1.17
N GLY A 38 -0.86 9.67 0.38
CA GLY A 38 -2.24 10.15 0.40
C GLY A 38 -3.20 9.33 -0.49
N GLY A 39 -2.74 8.27 -1.15
CA GLY A 39 -3.49 7.56 -2.20
C GLY A 39 -3.91 6.13 -1.85
N GLY A 40 -4.24 5.83 -0.60
CA GLY A 40 -4.77 4.53 -0.18
C GLY A 40 -6.22 4.23 -0.61
N GLY A 41 -6.70 4.89 -1.66
CA GLY A 41 -8.05 4.71 -2.20
C GLY A 41 -8.16 5.34 -3.59
N GLY A 42 -8.08 4.51 -4.62
CA GLY A 42 -8.53 4.83 -5.98
C GLY A 42 -8.03 6.16 -6.53
N GLY A 43 -6.73 6.31 -6.74
CA GLY A 43 -6.23 7.33 -7.67
C GLY A 43 -6.80 7.02 -9.05
N VAL A 44 -7.75 7.81 -9.50
CA VAL A 44 -8.25 7.75 -10.89
C VAL A 44 -7.05 8.04 -11.77
N ALA A 45 -6.78 7.18 -12.77
CA ALA A 45 -5.70 7.40 -13.72
C ALA A 45 -5.85 8.79 -14.36
N GLU A 46 -4.76 9.56 -14.41
CA GLU A 46 -4.79 10.88 -15.04
C GLU A 46 -4.96 10.73 -16.56
N ARG A 47 -5.36 11.82 -17.23
CA ARG A 47 -5.63 11.81 -18.67
C ARG A 47 -4.42 11.33 -19.48
N ASP A 48 -3.22 11.77 -19.10
CA ASP A 48 -1.97 11.40 -19.77
C ASP A 48 -1.68 9.90 -19.67
N ASP A 49 -2.02 9.28 -18.53
CA ASP A 49 -1.89 7.83 -18.36
C ASP A 49 -2.83 7.09 -19.33
N LEU A 50 -4.07 7.56 -19.46
CA LEU A 50 -5.08 6.97 -20.34
C LEU A 50 -4.72 7.12 -21.83
N GLU A 51 -4.17 8.26 -22.22
CA GLU A 51 -3.69 8.50 -23.58
C GLU A 51 -2.53 7.57 -23.96
N GLY A 52 -1.66 7.21 -23.01
CA GLY A 52 -0.59 6.23 -23.21
C GLY A 52 -1.09 4.81 -23.57
N TYR A 53 -2.30 4.45 -23.15
CA TYR A 53 -2.97 3.20 -23.52
C TYR A 53 -3.88 3.34 -24.75
N GLY A 54 -3.88 4.50 -25.41
CA GLY A 54 -4.75 4.79 -26.56
C GLY A 54 -6.20 5.03 -26.19
N VAL A 55 -6.51 5.33 -24.92
CA VAL A 55 -7.86 5.70 -24.48
C VAL A 55 -8.04 7.20 -24.76
N ILE A 56 -8.87 7.53 -25.75
CA ILE A 56 -9.21 8.92 -26.07
C ILE A 56 -10.23 9.40 -25.04
N VAL A 57 -9.79 10.22 -24.09
CA VAL A 57 -10.66 10.86 -23.10
C VAL A 57 -11.16 12.19 -23.66
N PRO A 58 -12.46 12.35 -23.97
CA PRO A 58 -13.01 13.64 -24.38
C PRO A 58 -12.90 14.66 -23.22
N PRO A 59 -12.73 15.96 -23.51
CA PRO A 59 -12.64 16.99 -22.48
C PRO A 59 -13.93 17.00 -21.62
N ALA A 60 -13.77 17.21 -20.31
CA ALA A 60 -14.83 17.10 -19.30
C ALA A 60 -16.02 18.08 -19.46
N ASP A 61 -16.01 18.94 -20.49
CA ASP A 61 -17.10 19.88 -20.80
C ASP A 61 -18.19 19.28 -21.70
N GLU A 62 -18.09 18.02 -22.12
CA GLU A 62 -19.20 17.29 -22.75
C GLU A 62 -19.71 16.18 -21.82
N SER A 63 -20.43 16.59 -20.78
CA SER A 63 -21.41 15.72 -20.14
C SER A 63 -22.60 15.58 -21.09
N PRO A 64 -22.92 14.39 -21.64
CA PRO A 64 -24.26 14.16 -22.14
C PRO A 64 -25.17 13.99 -20.92
N GLU A 65 -25.80 15.06 -20.46
CA GLU A 65 -27.14 14.91 -19.92
C GLU A 65 -28.03 14.48 -21.08
N SER A 66 -28.27 13.17 -21.23
CA SER A 66 -29.48 12.52 -21.76
C SER A 66 -29.30 11.00 -21.86
#